data_AF-A0A7H0NUH9-F1
#
_entry.id   AF-A0A7H0NUH9-F1
#
_cell.length_a   1.000
_cell.length_b   1.000
_cell.length_c   1.000
_cell.angle_alpha   90.00
_cell.angle_beta   90.00
_cell.angle_gamma   90.00
#
_symmetry.space_group_name_H-M   'P 1'
#
loop_
_entity.id
_entity.type
_entity.pdbx_description
1 polymer ?
#
loop_
_entity_poly.entity_id
_entity_poly.type
_entity_poly.pdbx_seq_one_letter_code
_entity_poly.pdbx_strand_id
1 'polypeptide(L)'
;MSDRPAGDMAAERPDVWAEAVVAGLEAGRTAERALAEALRPAMSLKEEKAQRRAEAVRAAAMGLGPEGCASAAGVSTRLLASWRAEDPVFDAALSAARSLAYVHDVVPDVAANPAVLRVALDAILSGVPFVSAGALVGAKRDAFYRLRRGNPRLGALFGAAQNARRRTMPPTRRKKAELKGYRLVRIDAPKASRAEPVR
;
A
#
# COMPACT_ATOMS: atom_id res chain seq x y z
N MET A 1 14.69 -4.99 38.94
CA MET A 1 15.54 -5.72 37.97
C MET A 1 14.82 -7.01 37.60
N SER A 2 14.13 -7.02 36.46
CA SER A 2 13.56 -8.24 35.89
C SER A 2 14.26 -8.47 34.56
N ASP A 3 15.22 -9.39 34.57
CA ASP A 3 15.71 -10.02 33.35
C ASP A 3 14.55 -10.79 32.72
N ARG A 4 14.08 -10.30 31.57
CA ARG A 4 13.36 -11.16 30.63
C ARG A 4 14.41 -11.99 29.90
N PRO A 5 14.24 -13.32 29.80
CA PRO A 5 15.22 -14.15 29.13
C PRO A 5 15.23 -13.79 27.64
N ALA A 6 16.37 -13.31 27.16
CA ALA A 6 16.65 -13.03 25.75
C ALA A 6 16.74 -14.30 24.88
N GLY A 7 16.23 -15.44 25.37
CA GLY A 7 16.42 -16.77 24.80
C GLY A 7 15.39 -17.22 23.76
N ASP A 8 14.23 -16.57 23.66
CA ASP A 8 13.11 -17.07 22.82
C ASP A 8 13.01 -16.41 21.43
N MET A 9 13.82 -15.38 21.15
CA MET A 9 13.77 -14.63 19.89
C MET A 9 14.69 -15.21 18.79
N ALA A 10 15.47 -16.25 19.09
CA ALA A 10 16.47 -16.82 18.19
C ALA A 10 15.92 -17.93 17.27
N ALA A 11 14.71 -18.45 17.54
CA ALA A 11 14.11 -19.55 16.78
C ALA A 11 12.86 -19.16 15.97
N GLU A 12 12.40 -17.90 16.04
CA GLU A 12 11.26 -17.46 15.25
C GLU A 12 11.71 -17.22 13.80
N ARG A 13 11.23 -18.07 12.87
CA ARG A 13 11.53 -17.92 11.44
C ARG A 13 11.10 -16.51 11.02
N PRO A 14 12.01 -15.66 10.50
CA PRO A 14 11.72 -14.26 10.19
C PRO A 14 10.47 -14.07 9.33
N ASP A 15 10.17 -15.03 8.45
CA ASP A 15 8.99 -15.03 7.60
C ASP A 15 7.67 -15.17 8.39
N VAL A 16 7.62 -16.06 9.39
CA VAL A 16 6.40 -16.29 10.20
C VAL A 16 6.10 -15.07 11.07
N TRP A 17 7.15 -14.55 11.71
CA TRP A 17 7.06 -13.29 12.46
C TRP A 17 6.57 -12.13 11.57
N ALA A 18 7.15 -11.98 10.38
CA ALA A 18 6.79 -10.92 9.45
C ALA A 18 5.35 -11.05 8.95
N GLU A 19 4.89 -12.27 8.65
CA GLU A 19 3.50 -12.54 8.31
C GLU A 19 2.54 -12.15 9.44
N ALA A 20 2.88 -12.49 10.70
CA ALA A 20 2.09 -12.11 11.87
C ALA A 20 2.02 -10.58 12.08
N VAL A 21 3.16 -9.88 11.93
CA VAL A 21 3.20 -8.41 12.02
C VAL A 21 2.34 -7.77 10.93
N VAL A 22 2.47 -8.22 9.68
CA VAL A 22 1.68 -7.70 8.56
C VAL A 22 0.19 -7.99 8.74
N ALA A 23 -0.16 -9.20 9.19
CA ALA A 23 -1.55 -9.54 9.52
C ALA A 23 -2.11 -8.63 10.64
N GLY A 24 -1.30 -8.30 11.65
CA GLY A 24 -1.66 -7.33 12.69
C GLY A 24 -1.91 -5.92 12.14
N LEU A 25 -1.08 -5.46 11.19
CA LEU A 25 -1.29 -4.17 10.51
C LEU A 25 -2.58 -4.16 9.67
N GLU A 26 -2.88 -5.26 8.98
CA GLU A 26 -4.15 -5.43 8.24
C GLU A 26 -5.37 -5.49 9.16
N ALA A 27 -5.27 -6.21 10.28
CA ALA A 27 -6.31 -6.29 11.29
C ALA A 27 -6.58 -4.92 11.91
N GLY A 28 -5.53 -4.16 12.24
CA GLY A 28 -5.63 -2.77 12.71
C GLY A 28 -6.38 -1.86 11.73
N ARG A 29 -6.00 -1.88 10.45
CA ARG A 29 -6.73 -1.11 9.41
C ARG A 29 -8.17 -1.59 9.22
N THR A 30 -8.45 -2.86 9.46
CA THR A 30 -9.82 -3.40 9.39
C THR A 30 -10.64 -2.93 10.57
N ALA A 31 -10.05 -2.88 11.77
CA ALA A 31 -10.68 -2.31 12.96
C ALA A 31 -10.96 -0.81 12.77
N GLU A 32 -9.99 -0.02 12.30
CA GLU A 32 -10.18 1.41 12.00
C GLU A 32 -11.32 1.65 11.00
N ARG A 33 -11.39 0.85 9.92
CA ARG A 33 -12.50 0.91 8.97
C ARG A 33 -13.84 0.55 9.59
N ALA A 34 -13.88 -0.48 10.45
CA ALA A 34 -15.11 -0.86 11.15
C ALA A 34 -15.57 0.23 12.13
N LEU A 35 -14.65 0.88 12.83
CA LEU A 35 -14.94 2.04 13.68
C LEU A 35 -15.48 3.22 12.86
N ALA A 36 -14.83 3.55 11.74
CA ALA A 36 -15.30 4.59 10.83
C ALA A 36 -16.69 4.27 10.26
N GLU A 37 -16.97 3.00 9.94
CA GLU A 37 -18.30 2.57 9.49
C GLU A 37 -19.36 2.69 10.58
N ALA A 38 -19.03 2.25 11.81
CA ALA A 38 -19.92 2.36 12.96
C ALA A 38 -20.28 3.82 13.27
N LEU A 39 -19.33 4.73 13.07
CA LEU A 39 -19.52 6.17 13.26
C LEU A 39 -20.07 6.88 12.01
N ARG A 40 -20.10 6.23 10.83
CA ARG A 40 -20.46 6.88 9.56
C ARG A 40 -21.80 7.63 9.57
N PRO A 41 -22.86 7.16 10.26
CA PRO A 41 -24.10 7.93 10.35
C PRO A 41 -23.96 9.28 11.06
N ALA A 42 -22.93 9.44 11.91
CA ALA A 42 -22.68 10.62 12.74
C ALA A 42 -21.41 11.40 12.35
N MET A 43 -20.44 10.76 11.69
CA MET A 43 -19.15 11.38 11.38
C MET A 43 -19.28 12.34 10.19
N SER A 44 -18.93 13.59 10.43
CA SER A 44 -18.95 14.62 9.40
C SER A 44 -17.74 14.52 8.47
N LEU A 45 -17.89 14.95 7.21
CA LEU A 45 -16.77 15.11 6.28
C LEU A 45 -15.65 16.01 6.84
N LYS A 46 -16.01 16.95 7.73
CA LYS A 46 -15.06 17.84 8.41
C LYS A 46 -14.11 17.05 9.31
N GLU A 47 -14.62 16.10 10.07
CA GLU A 47 -13.82 15.25 10.98
C GLU A 47 -12.93 14.29 10.21
N GLU A 48 -13.45 13.68 9.14
CA GLU A 48 -12.63 12.83 8.26
C GLU A 48 -11.47 13.63 7.63
N LYS A 49 -11.75 14.84 7.13
CA LYS A 49 -10.73 15.73 6.58
C LYS A 49 -9.71 16.13 7.66
N ALA A 50 -10.15 16.41 8.88
CA ALA A 50 -9.27 16.76 10.00
C ALA A 50 -8.32 15.60 10.36
N GLN A 51 -8.82 14.37 10.43
CA GLN A 51 -7.99 13.18 10.69
C GLN A 51 -6.92 13.00 9.60
N ARG A 52 -7.32 13.04 8.33
CA ARG A 52 -6.38 12.89 7.20
C ARG A 52 -5.32 14.01 7.18
N ARG A 53 -5.70 15.24 7.54
CA ARG A 53 -4.76 16.36 7.68
C ARG A 53 -3.78 16.14 8.83
N ALA A 54 -4.23 15.61 9.97
CA ALA A 54 -3.36 15.27 11.09
C ALA A 54 -2.32 14.22 10.69
N GLU A 55 -2.70 13.20 9.92
CA GLU A 55 -1.74 12.21 9.40
C GLU A 55 -0.73 12.82 8.44
N ALA A 56 -1.14 13.76 7.57
CA ALA A 56 -0.21 14.49 6.70
C ALA A 56 0.81 15.32 7.50
N VAL A 57 0.35 16.01 8.55
CA VAL A 57 1.23 16.82 9.43
C VAL A 57 2.19 15.92 10.20
N ARG A 58 1.71 14.80 10.74
CA ARG A 58 2.56 13.80 11.41
C ARG A 58 3.63 13.25 10.47
N ALA A 59 3.27 12.93 9.23
CA ALA A 59 4.21 12.47 8.21
C ALA A 59 5.28 13.52 7.90
N ALA A 60 4.88 14.78 7.75
CA ALA A 60 5.80 15.90 7.55
C ALA A 60 6.78 16.07 8.71
N ALA A 61 6.33 15.92 9.96
CA ALA A 61 7.18 15.97 11.15
C ALA A 61 8.21 14.83 11.20
N MET A 62 7.98 13.73 10.47
CA MET A 62 8.93 12.63 10.31
C MET A 62 9.87 12.82 9.11
N GLY A 63 9.91 14.02 8.53
CA GLY A 63 10.76 14.37 7.39
C GLY A 63 10.24 13.91 6.03
N LEU A 64 9.01 13.36 5.97
CA LEU A 64 8.46 12.86 4.71
C LEU A 64 8.17 14.01 3.74
N GLY A 65 8.46 13.77 2.45
CA GLY A 65 8.12 14.69 1.37
C GLY A 65 6.61 14.75 1.09
N PRO A 66 6.18 15.63 0.16
CA PRO A 66 4.76 15.80 -0.18
C PRO A 66 4.05 14.51 -0.60
N GLU A 67 4.74 13.63 -1.35
CA GLU A 67 4.17 12.34 -1.77
C GLU A 67 3.98 11.39 -0.58
N GLY A 68 4.97 11.33 0.32
CA GLY A 68 4.88 10.55 1.56
C GLY A 68 3.78 11.05 2.49
N CYS A 69 3.63 12.37 2.62
CA CYS A 69 2.54 12.99 3.39
C CYS A 69 1.17 12.63 2.81
N ALA A 70 1.02 12.69 1.48
CA ALA A 70 -0.23 12.33 0.82
C ALA A 70 -0.55 10.84 1.01
N SER A 71 0.45 9.97 0.87
CA SER A 71 0.30 8.53 1.10
C SER A 71 -0.08 8.21 2.55
N ALA A 72 0.55 8.84 3.54
CA ALA A 72 0.24 8.64 4.95
C ALA A 72 -1.19 9.10 5.28
N ALA A 73 -1.64 10.19 4.66
CA ALA A 73 -3.01 10.70 4.79
C ALA A 73 -4.06 9.93 3.95
N GLY A 74 -3.64 8.92 3.19
CA GLY A 74 -4.54 8.14 2.33
C GLY A 74 -5.23 8.98 1.24
N VAL A 75 -4.55 10.03 0.74
CA VAL A 75 -5.07 10.93 -0.31
C VAL A 75 -4.11 11.03 -1.48
N SER A 76 -4.59 11.57 -2.61
CA SER A 76 -3.72 11.91 -3.73
C SER A 76 -2.87 13.14 -3.43
N THR A 77 -1.70 13.24 -4.06
CA THR A 77 -0.84 14.42 -4.00
C THR A 77 -1.55 15.68 -4.48
N ARG A 78 -2.40 15.55 -5.50
CA ARG A 78 -3.25 16.63 -6.00
C ARG A 78 -4.25 17.11 -4.95
N LEU A 79 -4.88 16.20 -4.22
CA LEU A 79 -5.83 16.56 -3.16
C LEU A 79 -5.11 17.24 -1.99
N LEU A 80 -3.93 16.73 -1.60
CA LEU A 80 -3.10 17.39 -0.59
C LEU A 80 -2.71 18.81 -1.02
N ALA A 81 -2.33 19.00 -2.30
CA ALA A 81 -2.01 20.32 -2.83
C ALA A 81 -3.23 21.27 -2.81
N SER A 82 -4.42 20.80 -3.17
CA SER A 82 -5.65 21.61 -3.08
C SER A 82 -5.96 21.98 -1.63
N TRP A 83 -5.81 21.06 -0.68
CA TRP A 83 -6.02 21.36 0.74
C TRP A 83 -5.09 22.45 1.26
N ARG A 84 -3.83 22.45 0.82
CA ARG A 84 -2.86 23.48 1.20
C ARG A 84 -3.21 24.84 0.58
N ALA A 85 -3.70 24.86 -0.65
CA ALA A 85 -4.13 26.10 -1.32
C ALA A 85 -5.42 26.68 -0.69
N GLU A 86 -6.35 25.83 -0.27
CA GLU A 86 -7.64 26.23 0.29
C GLU A 86 -7.58 26.63 1.77
N ASP A 87 -6.61 26.10 2.53
CA ASP A 87 -6.55 26.24 3.99
C ASP A 87 -5.15 26.69 4.45
N PRO A 88 -4.95 28.01 4.64
CA PRO A 88 -3.65 28.57 5.03
C PRO A 88 -3.17 28.09 6.40
N VAL A 89 -4.08 27.76 7.33
CA VAL A 89 -3.72 27.26 8.66
C VAL A 89 -3.15 25.86 8.56
N PHE A 90 -3.79 25.01 7.76
CA PHE A 90 -3.26 23.69 7.45
C PHE A 90 -1.91 23.76 6.72
N ASP A 91 -1.76 24.66 5.74
CA ASP A 91 -0.49 24.85 5.03
C ASP A 91 0.65 25.30 5.97
N ALA A 92 0.37 26.24 6.87
CA ALA A 92 1.30 26.70 7.88
C ALA A 92 1.70 25.56 8.83
N ALA A 93 0.74 24.77 9.32
CA ALA A 93 1.02 23.63 10.19
C ALA A 93 1.90 22.57 9.49
N LEU A 94 1.60 22.24 8.24
CA LEU A 94 2.39 21.30 7.46
C LEU A 94 3.81 21.84 7.20
N SER A 95 3.95 23.13 6.89
CA SER A 95 5.25 23.78 6.67
C SER A 95 6.07 23.88 7.95
N ALA A 96 5.44 24.15 9.09
CA ALA A 96 6.08 24.16 10.40
C ALA A 96 6.57 22.74 10.78
N ALA A 97 5.75 21.70 10.57
CA ALA A 97 6.17 20.32 10.81
C ALA A 97 7.38 19.91 9.95
N ARG A 98 7.43 20.34 8.69
CA ARG A 98 8.62 20.12 7.83
C ARG A 98 9.84 20.90 8.32
N SER A 99 9.64 22.12 8.79
CA SER A 99 10.71 22.95 9.35
C SER A 99 11.26 22.34 10.65
N LEU A 100 10.38 21.78 11.49
CA LEU A 100 10.77 21.03 12.68
C LEU A 100 11.65 19.84 12.31
N ALA A 101 11.22 19.04 11.34
CA ALA A 101 12.01 17.91 10.85
C ALA A 101 13.38 18.37 10.32
N TYR A 102 13.42 19.47 9.56
CA TYR A 102 14.66 20.03 9.02
C TYR A 102 15.62 20.53 10.11
N VAL A 103 15.13 21.31 11.08
CA VAL A 103 15.95 21.88 12.17
C VAL A 103 16.53 20.80 13.08
N HIS A 104 15.84 19.67 13.23
CA HIS A 104 16.30 18.55 14.04
C HIS A 104 16.99 17.44 13.22
N ASP A 105 17.35 17.71 11.96
CA ASP A 105 17.99 16.75 11.05
C ASP A 105 17.24 15.40 10.96
N VAL A 106 15.91 15.44 11.05
CA VAL A 106 15.05 14.26 10.94
C VAL A 106 14.98 13.84 9.48
N VAL A 107 15.80 12.85 9.13
CA VAL A 107 15.79 12.20 7.82
C VAL A 107 14.88 10.96 7.87
N PRO A 108 13.96 10.78 6.90
CA PRO A 108 13.19 9.55 6.78
C PRO A 108 14.11 8.34 6.62
N ASP A 109 14.11 7.47 7.62
CA ASP A 109 14.84 6.21 7.58
C ASP A 109 13.94 5.04 7.94
N VAL A 110 13.73 4.17 6.96
CA VAL A 110 12.93 2.95 7.08
C VAL A 110 13.59 1.92 8.01
N ALA A 111 14.91 1.98 8.18
CA ALA A 111 15.65 1.07 9.05
C ALA A 111 15.59 1.50 10.52
N ALA A 112 15.54 2.81 10.78
CA ALA A 112 15.64 3.36 12.13
C ALA A 112 14.31 3.87 12.70
N ASN A 113 13.33 4.21 11.85
CA ASN A 113 12.06 4.78 12.29
C ASN A 113 10.87 3.85 11.98
N PRO A 114 10.21 3.27 13.00
CA PRO A 114 9.10 2.34 12.80
C PRO A 114 7.87 3.00 12.15
N ALA A 115 7.67 4.30 12.33
CA ALA A 115 6.55 5.01 11.72
C ALA A 115 6.80 5.23 10.21
N VAL A 116 8.04 5.52 9.82
CA VAL A 116 8.43 5.60 8.39
C VAL A 116 8.33 4.22 7.74
N LEU A 117 8.79 3.16 8.43
CA LEU A 117 8.61 1.78 7.97
C LEU A 117 7.14 1.41 7.80
N ARG A 118 6.29 1.82 8.75
CA ARG A 118 4.84 1.59 8.65
C ARG A 118 4.23 2.25 7.41
N VAL A 119 4.59 3.49 7.09
CA VAL A 119 4.13 4.17 5.87
C VAL A 119 4.53 3.36 4.61
N ALA A 120 5.76 2.86 4.54
CA ALA A 120 6.20 2.03 3.41
C ALA A 120 5.41 0.71 3.32
N LEU A 121 5.17 0.04 4.45
CA LEU A 121 4.39 -1.21 4.50
C LEU A 121 2.93 -0.97 4.11
N ASP A 122 2.30 0.09 4.61
CA ASP A 122 0.92 0.46 4.28
C ASP A 122 0.77 0.83 2.80
N ALA A 123 1.76 1.48 2.20
CA ALA A 123 1.79 1.72 0.76
C ALA A 123 1.84 0.40 -0.04
N ILE A 124 2.70 -0.54 0.35
CA ILE A 124 2.81 -1.86 -0.32
C ILE A 124 1.49 -2.64 -0.18
N LEU A 125 0.89 -2.63 1.00
CA LEU A 125 -0.39 -3.30 1.27
C LEU A 125 -1.55 -2.66 0.49
N SER A 126 -1.47 -1.35 0.26
CA SER A 126 -2.38 -0.62 -0.65
C SER A 126 -2.14 -0.93 -2.13
N GLY A 127 -1.06 -1.66 -2.46
CA GLY A 127 -0.72 -2.08 -3.82
C GLY A 127 0.25 -1.16 -4.54
N VAL A 128 0.89 -0.22 -3.84
CA VAL A 128 1.97 0.59 -4.42
C VAL A 128 3.16 -0.33 -4.73
N PRO A 129 3.74 -0.27 -5.94
CA PRO A 129 4.93 -1.06 -6.28
C PRO A 129 6.07 -0.79 -5.29
N PHE A 130 6.86 -1.81 -4.98
CA PHE A 130 7.92 -1.74 -3.96
C PHE A 130 8.86 -0.53 -4.11
N VAL A 131 9.32 -0.26 -5.33
CA VAL A 131 10.22 0.89 -5.59
C VAL A 131 9.50 2.22 -5.34
N SER A 132 8.25 2.34 -5.75
CA SER A 132 7.42 3.52 -5.51
C SER A 132 7.15 3.70 -4.02
N ALA A 133 6.94 2.62 -3.26
CA ALA A 133 6.78 2.68 -1.81
C ALA A 133 8.06 3.20 -1.12
N GLY A 134 9.24 2.81 -1.61
CA GLY A 134 10.52 3.38 -1.17
C GLY A 134 10.64 4.88 -1.45
N ALA A 135 10.18 5.35 -2.62
CA ALA A 135 10.21 6.77 -2.97
C ALA A 135 9.31 7.62 -2.06
N LEU A 136 8.13 7.10 -1.66
CA LEU A 136 7.22 7.78 -0.71
C LEU A 136 7.88 8.07 0.64
N VAL A 137 8.83 7.22 1.04
CA VAL A 137 9.58 7.36 2.30
C VAL A 137 10.99 7.95 2.10
N GLY A 138 11.25 8.60 0.97
CA GLY A 138 12.52 9.27 0.70
C GLY A 138 13.69 8.34 0.39
N ALA A 139 13.47 7.04 0.24
CA ALA A 139 14.53 6.07 -0.04
C ALA A 139 14.87 6.02 -1.53
N LYS A 140 16.17 6.11 -1.84
CA LYS A 140 16.68 5.82 -3.20
C LYS A 140 16.44 4.35 -3.55
N ARG A 141 16.09 4.07 -4.81
CA ARG A 141 15.82 2.70 -5.31
C ARG A 141 16.88 1.68 -4.86
N ASP A 142 18.15 1.95 -5.10
CA ASP A 142 19.23 1.02 -4.78
C ASP A 142 19.46 0.87 -3.28
N ALA A 143 19.30 1.96 -2.51
CA ALA A 143 19.36 1.91 -1.06
C ALA A 143 18.22 1.04 -0.50
N PHE A 144 17.02 1.16 -1.05
CA PHE A 144 15.85 0.39 -0.63
C PHE A 144 15.98 -1.12 -0.94
N TYR A 145 16.55 -1.46 -2.11
CA TYR A 145 16.89 -2.86 -2.42
C TYR A 145 18.05 -3.41 -1.59
N ARG A 146 19.05 -2.57 -1.28
CA ARG A 146 20.13 -2.97 -0.36
C ARG A 146 19.59 -3.20 1.05
N LEU A 147 18.68 -2.35 1.53
CA LEU A 147 18.03 -2.51 2.82
C LEU A 147 17.29 -3.84 2.91
N ARG A 148 16.48 -4.16 1.89
CA ARG A 148 15.77 -5.44 1.79
C ARG A 148 16.71 -6.65 1.82
N ARG A 149 17.88 -6.57 1.16
CA ARG A 149 18.85 -7.68 1.07
C ARG A 149 19.77 -7.77 2.30
N GLY A 150 20.10 -6.64 2.91
CA GLY A 150 21.05 -6.54 4.01
C GLY A 150 20.44 -6.79 5.39
N ASN A 151 19.13 -6.67 5.54
CA ASN A 151 18.43 -6.94 6.80
C ASN A 151 17.34 -8.02 6.58
N PRO A 152 17.55 -9.26 7.07
CA PRO A 152 16.61 -10.37 6.88
C PRO A 152 15.20 -10.09 7.43
N ARG A 153 15.08 -9.37 8.56
CA ARG A 153 13.77 -9.03 9.15
C ARG A 153 13.01 -8.03 8.30
N LEU A 154 13.68 -6.99 7.79
CA LEU A 154 13.05 -6.04 6.87
C LEU A 154 12.71 -6.71 5.53
N GLY A 155 13.59 -7.58 5.04
CA GLY A 155 13.33 -8.40 3.86
C GLY A 155 12.07 -9.25 4.00
N ALA A 156 11.91 -9.91 5.15
CA ALA A 156 10.74 -10.70 5.48
C ALA A 156 9.48 -9.84 5.57
N LEU A 157 9.52 -8.68 6.23
CA LEU A 157 8.37 -7.75 6.31
C LEU A 157 7.89 -7.28 4.95
N PHE A 158 8.82 -6.85 4.08
CA PHE A 158 8.46 -6.44 2.72
C PHE A 158 7.91 -7.62 1.91
N GLY A 159 8.48 -8.81 2.07
CA GLY A 159 7.98 -10.04 1.44
C GLY A 159 6.57 -10.39 1.89
N ALA A 160 6.32 -10.37 3.21
CA ALA A 160 5.02 -10.63 3.81
C ALA A 160 3.97 -9.61 3.32
N ALA A 161 4.29 -8.31 3.30
CA ALA A 161 3.39 -7.28 2.78
C ALA A 161 3.05 -7.47 1.30
N GLN A 162 4.05 -7.82 0.47
CA GLN A 162 3.83 -8.14 -0.94
C GLN A 162 2.95 -9.39 -1.13
N ASN A 163 3.15 -10.41 -0.30
CA ASN A 163 2.39 -11.66 -0.36
C ASN A 163 0.94 -11.47 0.12
N ALA A 164 0.72 -10.72 1.20
CA ALA A 164 -0.61 -10.37 1.69
C ALA A 164 -1.42 -9.61 0.62
N ARG A 165 -0.79 -8.65 -0.07
CA ARG A 165 -1.40 -7.98 -1.23
C ARG A 165 -1.75 -8.93 -2.37
N ARG A 166 -0.90 -9.91 -2.67
CA ARG A 166 -1.17 -10.90 -3.72
C ARG A 166 -2.33 -11.83 -3.37
N ARG A 167 -2.51 -12.16 -2.09
CA ARG A 167 -3.63 -12.98 -1.60
C ARG A 167 -4.97 -12.24 -1.66
N THR A 168 -4.96 -10.93 -1.46
CA THR A 168 -6.17 -10.08 -1.50
C THR A 168 -6.57 -9.65 -2.92
N MET A 169 -5.66 -9.72 -3.90
CA MET A 169 -6.02 -9.55 -5.30
C MET A 169 -6.67 -10.82 -5.85
N PRO A 170 -7.84 -10.75 -6.51
CA PRO A 170 -8.35 -11.90 -7.25
C PRO A 170 -7.28 -12.32 -8.26
N PRO A 171 -7.08 -13.64 -8.50
CA PRO A 171 -6.12 -14.08 -9.49
C PRO A 171 -6.50 -13.41 -10.80
N THR A 172 -5.67 -12.49 -11.28
CA THR A 172 -5.80 -12.01 -12.64
C THR A 172 -5.70 -13.27 -13.47
N ARG A 173 -6.81 -13.69 -14.07
CA ARG A 173 -6.79 -14.67 -15.15
C ARG A 173 -5.74 -14.10 -16.09
N ARG A 174 -4.55 -14.71 -16.10
CA ARG A 174 -3.59 -14.50 -17.17
C ARG A 174 -4.43 -14.73 -18.40
N LYS A 175 -4.77 -13.66 -19.13
CA LYS A 175 -5.22 -13.81 -20.51
C LYS A 175 -4.06 -14.55 -21.14
N LYS A 176 -4.16 -15.88 -21.22
CA LYS A 176 -3.42 -16.65 -22.21
C LYS A 176 -3.61 -15.83 -23.46
N ALA A 177 -2.51 -15.33 -24.02
CA ALA A 177 -2.54 -14.72 -25.32
C ALA A 177 -3.47 -15.58 -26.16
N GLU A 178 -4.55 -14.97 -26.65
CA GLU A 178 -5.44 -15.60 -27.62
C GLU A 178 -4.55 -15.94 -28.81
N LEU A 179 -3.95 -17.14 -28.75
CA LEU A 179 -3.57 -17.86 -29.94
C LEU A 179 -4.87 -17.94 -30.70
N LYS A 180 -4.98 -17.14 -31.77
CA LYS A 180 -6.01 -17.24 -32.80
C LYS A 180 -5.95 -18.65 -33.37
N GLY A 181 -6.54 -19.59 -32.65
CA GLY A 181 -6.79 -20.95 -33.10
C GLY A 181 -8.05 -20.89 -33.94
N TYR A 182 -7.88 -20.92 -35.25
CA TYR A 182 -8.99 -21.09 -36.17
C TYR A 182 -9.76 -22.37 -35.82
N ARG A 183 -11.07 -22.25 -35.60
CA ARG A 183 -11.96 -23.41 -35.46
C ARG A 183 -12.35 -23.86 -36.86
N LEU A 184 -11.86 -25.02 -37.27
CA LEU A 184 -12.33 -25.65 -38.51
C LEU A 184 -13.80 -26.06 -38.30
N VAL A 185 -14.71 -25.39 -39.01
CA VAL A 185 -16.11 -25.79 -39.10
C VAL A 185 -16.24 -26.69 -40.31
N ARG A 186 -16.62 -27.95 -40.11
CA ARG A 186 -17.06 -28.82 -41.21
C ARG A 186 -18.43 -28.31 -41.66
N ILE A 187 -18.48 -27.74 -42.85
CA ILE A 187 -19.74 -27.44 -43.53
C ILE A 187 -20.10 -28.72 -44.28
N ASP A 188 -21.06 -29.46 -43.77
CA ASP A 188 -21.68 -30.54 -44.55
C ASP A 188 -22.44 -29.89 -45.71
N ALA A 189 -22.14 -30.34 -46.93
CA ALA A 189 -22.74 -29.83 -48.15
C ALA A 189 -24.27 -29.99 -48.09
N PRO A 190 -25.06 -28.98 -48.52
CA PRO A 190 -26.51 -29.10 -48.54
C PRO A 190 -26.92 -30.22 -49.49
N LYS A 191 -27.62 -31.24 -48.97
CA LYS A 191 -28.33 -32.25 -49.75
C LYS A 191 -29.30 -31.51 -50.66
N ALA A 192 -29.02 -31.49 -51.96
CA ALA A 192 -29.97 -31.09 -52.97
C ALA A 192 -31.22 -31.96 -52.84
N SER A 193 -32.30 -31.42 -52.30
CA SER A 193 -33.62 -32.03 -52.38
C SER A 193 -34.06 -31.96 -53.83
N ARG A 194 -33.88 -33.07 -54.55
CA ARG A 194 -34.40 -33.30 -55.88
C ARG A 194 -35.94 -33.25 -55.79
N ALA A 195 -36.53 -32.13 -56.20
CA ALA A 195 -37.97 -32.04 -56.39
C ALA A 195 -38.34 -32.89 -57.61
N GLU A 196 -39.18 -33.88 -57.39
CA GLU A 196 -39.76 -34.74 -58.41
C GLU A 196 -41.06 -34.09 -58.91
N PRO A 197 -41.31 -34.04 -60.23
CA PRO A 197 -42.49 -33.36 -60.78
C PRO A 197 -43.73 -34.24 -60.68
N VAL A 198 -44.82 -33.69 -60.15
CA VAL A 198 -46.16 -34.29 -60.23
C VAL A 198 -46.82 -33.82 -61.53
N ARG A 199 -47.40 -34.79 -62.25
CA ARG A 199 -48.14 -34.63 -63.50
C ARG A 199 -49.39 -33.75 -63.37
#